data_AF-A0A194QH83-F1
#
_entry.id   AF-A0A194QH83-F1
#
_cell.length_a   1.000
_cell.length_b   1.000
_cell.length_c   1.000
_cell.angle_alpha   90.00
_cell.angle_beta   90.00
_cell.angle_gamma   90.00
#
_symmetry.space_group_name_H-M   'P 1'
#
loop_
_entity.id
_entity.type
_entity.pdbx_description
1 polymer ?
#
loop_
_entity_poly.entity_id
_entity_poly.type
_entity_poly.pdbx_seq_one_letter_code
_entity_poly.pdbx_strand_id
1 'polypeptide(L)'
;MESGAQLSPLRVNKVWLPAHPAPCVYHAVYKLTIRADAKKRLKVKPSVRFRLQWVGEAELGRLQAHCALRSPELLLLATMFTGEPLKEADLADLDKGQLIEVGEESVLVGAEETGGAGGASGAASAAPSAQLLAAANYTKEDQMRLFREFVTMNFPALYMSQHVFSQLMLDIGWHRTVCSNLFRYGSRVSNGVCNLLGFYSFHKYYRAADVSNRGGLSFQELVLWSAATEPVTQHSGLPAEIRCRYIFRYYDGDRDQKLQQVEVKELVAAARATRQLSTDALSVVRDVDLCYKQLGLQANSPLPLAEFLRAVRELRLRGTSSLLRAPRSLLGYVIDLQ
;
A
#
# COMPACT_ATOMS: atom_id res chain seq x y z
N MET A 1 -39.59 3.48 33.31
CA MET A 1 -38.20 3.80 32.93
C MET A 1 -37.96 3.23 31.54
N GLU A 2 -37.98 4.10 30.54
CA GLU A 2 -37.82 3.72 29.14
C GLU A 2 -36.38 3.23 28.92
N SER A 3 -36.22 1.95 28.60
CA SER A 3 -34.98 1.40 28.04
C SER A 3 -34.81 1.97 26.63
N GLY A 4 -34.40 3.23 26.59
CA GLY A 4 -33.92 3.94 25.41
C GLY A 4 -32.61 3.32 24.93
N ALA A 5 -32.29 3.54 23.66
CA ALA A 5 -31.18 2.90 22.96
C ALA A 5 -29.91 2.72 23.81
N GLN A 6 -29.36 1.51 23.85
CA GLN A 6 -28.10 1.25 24.53
C GLN A 6 -26.96 1.61 23.58
N LEU A 7 -26.18 2.62 23.96
CA LEU A 7 -24.96 3.05 23.29
C LEU A 7 -23.76 2.59 24.11
N SER A 8 -22.88 1.78 23.52
CA SER A 8 -21.61 1.41 24.15
C SER A 8 -20.45 1.77 23.22
N PRO A 9 -19.44 2.53 23.70
CA PRO A 9 -18.24 2.78 22.90
C PRO A 9 -17.52 1.44 22.65
N LEU A 10 -17.11 1.22 21.40
CA LEU A 10 -16.30 0.06 21.01
C LEU A 10 -14.83 0.43 20.89
N ARG A 11 -14.53 1.58 20.28
CA ARG A 11 -13.17 2.02 20.00
C ARG A 11 -13.11 3.54 19.89
N VAL A 12 -12.05 4.15 20.38
CA VAL A 12 -11.75 5.57 20.17
C VAL A 12 -10.32 5.68 19.69
N ASN A 13 -10.11 6.33 18.55
CA ASN A 13 -8.79 6.65 18.05
C ASN A 13 -8.58 8.15 18.18
N LYS A 14 -7.43 8.56 18.71
CA LYS A 14 -6.99 9.95 18.74
C LYS A 14 -6.00 10.13 17.60
N VAL A 15 -6.40 10.89 16.60
CA VAL A 15 -5.62 11.10 15.38
C VAL A 15 -5.06 12.51 15.43
N TRP A 16 -3.75 12.64 15.51
CA TRP A 16 -3.07 13.91 15.32
C TRP A 16 -3.27 14.40 13.89
N LEU A 17 -3.48 15.71 13.72
CA LEU A 17 -3.59 16.32 12.40
C LEU A 17 -2.58 17.47 12.28
N PRO A 18 -1.59 17.37 11.38
CA PRO A 18 -0.63 18.44 11.12
C PRO A 18 -1.34 19.77 10.79
N ALA A 19 -0.91 20.85 11.45
CA ALA A 19 -1.39 22.22 11.23
C ALA A 19 -2.92 22.39 11.30
N HIS A 20 -3.62 21.52 12.04
CA HIS A 20 -5.05 21.63 12.27
C HIS A 20 -5.33 22.49 13.53
N PRO A 21 -6.40 23.31 13.57
CA PRO A 21 -6.71 24.15 14.74
C PRO A 21 -6.90 23.37 16.04
N ALA A 22 -7.45 22.14 15.93
CA ALA A 22 -7.50 21.19 17.03
C ALA A 22 -6.24 20.32 17.01
N PRO A 23 -5.59 20.05 18.17
CA PRO A 23 -4.37 19.25 18.25
C PRO A 23 -4.57 17.80 17.81
N CYS A 24 -5.80 17.30 17.86
CA CYS A 24 -6.18 15.99 17.37
C CYS A 24 -7.67 15.96 17.00
N VAL A 25 -8.05 14.94 16.23
CA VAL A 25 -9.43 14.56 15.95
C VAL A 25 -9.68 13.17 16.52
N TYR A 26 -10.84 12.99 17.13
CA TYR A 26 -11.26 11.70 17.66
C TYR A 26 -12.12 10.96 16.65
N HIS A 27 -11.72 9.75 16.30
CA HIS A 27 -12.55 8.81 15.56
C HIS A 27 -13.10 7.76 16.53
N ALA A 28 -14.38 7.87 16.86
CA ALA A 28 -15.05 6.98 17.80
C ALA A 28 -16.05 6.06 17.10
N VAL A 29 -15.99 4.78 17.45
CA VAL A 29 -16.88 3.74 16.98
C VAL A 29 -17.76 3.28 18.14
N TYR A 30 -19.06 3.22 17.91
CA TYR A 30 -20.04 2.85 18.92
C TYR A 30 -20.89 1.68 18.44
N LYS A 31 -21.26 0.79 19.38
CA LYS A 31 -22.35 -0.16 19.20
C LYS A 31 -23.63 0.49 19.68
N LEU A 32 -24.59 0.59 18.77
CA LEU A 32 -25.91 1.14 19.05
C LEU A 32 -26.96 0.03 18.93
N THR A 33 -27.62 -0.28 20.04
CA THR A 33 -28.77 -1.20 20.05
C THR A 33 -30.05 -0.38 20.05
N ILE A 34 -30.78 -0.39 18.93
CA ILE A 34 -32.07 0.29 18.77
C ILE A 34 -33.20 -0.70 18.52
N ARG A 35 -34.40 -0.35 18.97
CA ARG A 35 -35.62 -1.10 18.64
C ARG A 35 -35.94 -0.98 17.14
N ALA A 36 -36.53 -2.02 16.56
CA ALA A 36 -36.78 -2.10 15.11
C ALA A 36 -37.69 -0.98 14.56
N ASP A 37 -38.59 -0.45 15.38
CA ASP A 37 -39.49 0.66 15.08
C ASP A 37 -38.76 2.02 14.99
N ALA A 38 -37.65 2.20 15.71
CA ALA A 38 -36.82 3.40 15.66
C ALA A 38 -36.10 3.57 14.32
N LYS A 39 -35.75 2.47 13.64
CA LYS A 39 -35.07 2.49 12.32
C LYS A 39 -35.89 3.21 11.24
N LYS A 40 -37.23 3.13 11.31
CA LYS A 40 -38.13 3.77 10.33
C LYS A 40 -38.12 5.30 10.39
N ARG A 41 -37.67 5.89 11.51
CA ARG A 41 -37.61 7.34 11.73
C ARG A 41 -36.30 7.97 11.23
N LEU A 42 -35.25 7.18 11.04
CA LEU A 42 -33.93 7.59 10.52
C LEU A 42 -33.91 7.60 8.98
N LYS A 43 -34.80 8.39 8.35
CA LYS A 43 -34.64 8.75 6.93
C LYS A 43 -33.61 9.87 6.82
N VAL A 44 -32.34 9.52 6.67
CA VAL A 44 -31.25 10.50 6.52
C VAL A 44 -31.32 11.10 5.12
N LYS A 45 -31.43 12.43 5.05
CA LYS A 45 -31.35 13.16 3.78
C LYS A 45 -29.94 12.95 3.20
N PRO A 46 -29.80 12.56 1.92
CA PRO A 46 -28.49 12.35 1.30
C PRO A 46 -27.78 13.70 1.16
N SER A 47 -27.00 14.09 2.17
CA SER A 47 -26.00 15.14 2.05
C SER A 47 -24.83 14.60 1.24
N VAL A 48 -24.38 15.39 0.26
CA VAL A 48 -23.44 14.99 -0.80
C VAL A 48 -22.07 14.56 -0.26
N ARG A 49 -21.69 14.90 0.98
CA ARG A 49 -20.37 14.57 1.54
C ARG A 49 -20.34 13.36 2.49
N PHE A 50 -21.47 12.95 3.08
CA PHE A 50 -21.49 11.83 4.03
C PHE A 50 -22.76 11.00 3.83
N ARG A 51 -22.70 10.02 2.91
CA ARG A 51 -23.79 9.06 2.73
C ARG A 51 -23.75 8.06 3.88
N LEU A 52 -24.63 8.23 4.86
CA LEU A 52 -24.92 7.18 5.83
C LEU A 52 -25.53 6.00 5.05
N GLN A 53 -24.78 4.91 4.92
CA GLN A 53 -25.25 3.68 4.29
C GLN A 53 -25.58 2.65 5.36
N TRP A 54 -26.82 2.18 5.35
CA TRP A 54 -27.21 1.01 6.14
C TRP A 54 -26.82 -0.23 5.36
N VAL A 55 -25.95 -1.05 5.94
CA VAL A 55 -25.52 -2.33 5.37
C VAL A 55 -26.12 -3.43 6.25
N GLY A 56 -26.82 -4.38 5.63
CA GLY A 56 -27.30 -5.58 6.32
C GLY A 56 -26.20 -6.64 6.45
N GLU A 57 -26.37 -7.62 7.33
CA GLU A 57 -25.36 -8.68 7.58
C GLU A 57 -24.95 -9.45 6.31
N ALA A 58 -25.92 -9.84 5.48
CA ALA A 58 -25.62 -10.51 4.20
C ALA A 58 -24.87 -9.60 3.20
N GLU A 59 -25.12 -8.29 3.24
CA GLU A 59 -24.39 -7.33 2.41
C GLU A 59 -22.98 -7.10 2.95
N LEU A 60 -22.83 -7.05 4.28
CA LEU A 60 -21.53 -6.97 4.94
C LEU A 60 -20.64 -8.17 4.59
N GLY A 61 -21.20 -9.39 4.63
CA GLY A 61 -20.51 -10.60 4.20
C GLY A 61 -20.09 -10.57 2.73
N ARG A 62 -20.92 -10.02 1.83
CA ARG A 62 -20.53 -9.80 0.42
C ARG A 62 -19.41 -8.76 0.30
N LEU A 63 -19.50 -7.65 1.03
CA LEU A 63 -18.45 -6.62 1.01
C LEU A 63 -17.11 -7.18 1.50
N GLN A 64 -17.13 -8.07 2.51
CA GLN A 64 -15.95 -8.78 2.98
C GLN A 64 -15.41 -9.75 1.92
N ALA A 65 -16.27 -10.61 1.35
CA ALA A 65 -15.86 -11.60 0.35
C ALA A 65 -15.29 -10.98 -0.93
N HIS A 66 -15.69 -9.76 -1.26
CA HIS A 66 -15.21 -9.02 -2.43
C HIS A 66 -14.11 -7.98 -2.11
N CYS A 67 -13.56 -7.98 -0.89
CA CYS A 67 -12.58 -6.97 -0.43
C CYS A 67 -13.05 -5.53 -0.67
N ALA A 68 -14.36 -5.30 -0.61
CA ALA A 68 -14.99 -4.00 -0.77
C ALA A 68 -15.10 -3.23 0.56
N LEU A 69 -14.75 -3.88 1.67
CA LEU A 69 -14.52 -3.20 2.94
C LEU A 69 -13.21 -2.41 2.86
N ARG A 70 -13.33 -1.10 3.10
CA ARG A 70 -12.30 -0.10 2.80
C ARG A 70 -11.12 -0.09 3.79
N SER A 71 -11.07 -0.99 4.77
CA SER A 71 -9.99 -1.02 5.75
C SER A 71 -10.01 -2.31 6.57
N PRO A 72 -8.85 -2.82 7.03
CA PRO A 72 -8.76 -3.94 7.98
C PRO A 72 -9.56 -3.72 9.27
N GLU A 73 -9.65 -2.49 9.74
CA GLU A 73 -10.44 -2.15 10.93
C GLU A 73 -11.93 -2.29 10.68
N LEU A 74 -12.41 -2.13 9.44
CA LEU A 74 -13.81 -2.40 9.13
C LEU A 74 -14.11 -3.90 9.18
N LEU A 75 -13.14 -4.75 8.82
CA LEU A 75 -13.25 -6.20 9.01
C LEU A 75 -13.30 -6.54 10.49
N LEU A 76 -12.39 -5.95 11.27
CA LEU A 76 -12.36 -6.10 12.72
C LEU A 76 -13.71 -5.72 13.36
N LEU A 77 -14.24 -4.56 13.00
CA LEU A 77 -15.51 -4.05 13.50
C LEU A 77 -16.69 -4.91 13.04
N ALA A 78 -16.63 -5.46 11.82
CA ALA A 78 -17.62 -6.42 11.32
C ALA A 78 -17.62 -7.70 12.16
N THR A 79 -16.45 -8.28 12.44
CA THR A 79 -16.30 -9.48 13.29
C THR A 79 -16.78 -9.21 14.72
N MET A 80 -16.45 -8.05 15.30
CA MET A 80 -16.98 -7.63 16.61
C MET A 80 -18.51 -7.52 16.63
N PHE A 81 -19.12 -7.14 15.51
CA PHE A 81 -20.57 -7.03 15.39
C PHE A 81 -21.26 -8.38 15.28
N THR A 82 -20.70 -9.31 14.49
CA THR A 82 -21.26 -10.67 14.31
C THR A 82 -21.07 -11.54 15.55
N GLY A 83 -20.18 -11.16 16.48
CA GLY A 83 -19.88 -11.93 17.68
C GLY A 83 -19.07 -13.17 17.40
N GLU A 84 -18.46 -13.26 16.21
CA GLU A 84 -17.53 -14.32 15.89
C GLU A 84 -16.25 -14.18 16.73
N PRO A 85 -15.66 -15.30 17.19
CA PRO A 85 -14.42 -15.25 17.94
C PRO A 85 -13.30 -14.70 17.05
N LEU A 86 -12.77 -13.55 17.44
CA LEU A 86 -11.57 -12.96 16.84
C LEU A 86 -10.38 -13.91 17.05
N LYS A 87 -9.47 -13.97 16.08
CA LYS A 87 -8.23 -14.74 16.26
C LYS A 87 -7.39 -14.06 17.33
N GLU A 88 -6.59 -14.84 18.05
CA GLU A 88 -5.73 -14.35 19.14
C GLU A 88 -4.79 -13.22 18.71
N ALA A 89 -4.34 -13.24 17.45
CA ALA A 89 -3.55 -12.15 16.83
C ALA A 89 -4.35 -10.87 16.61
N ASP A 90 -5.64 -10.98 16.24
CA ASP A 90 -6.53 -9.83 16.09
C ASP A 90 -6.88 -9.24 17.46
N LEU A 91 -7.02 -10.09 18.49
CA LEU A 91 -7.30 -9.72 19.87
C LEU A 91 -6.15 -8.94 20.54
N ALA A 92 -4.89 -9.23 20.18
CA ALA A 92 -3.72 -8.52 20.69
C ALA A 92 -3.70 -7.04 20.24
N ASP A 93 -4.23 -6.72 19.05
CA ASP A 93 -4.40 -5.35 18.54
C ASP A 93 -5.66 -4.65 19.13
N LEU A 94 -6.47 -5.39 19.89
CA LEU A 94 -7.85 -5.03 20.27
C LEU A 94 -8.07 -4.83 21.75
N ASP A 95 -7.04 -5.00 22.57
CA ASP A 95 -7.23 -5.20 24.00
C ASP A 95 -7.76 -3.92 24.70
N LYS A 96 -9.09 -3.86 24.73
CA LYS A 96 -10.01 -3.15 25.64
C LYS A 96 -10.01 -1.62 25.58
N GLY A 97 -10.77 -1.06 24.63
CA GLY A 97 -11.20 0.34 24.69
C GLY A 97 -10.07 1.36 24.83
N GLN A 98 -8.83 0.94 24.56
CA GLN A 98 -7.66 1.78 24.66
C GLN A 98 -7.74 2.80 23.53
N LEU A 99 -7.51 4.04 23.92
CA LEU A 99 -7.27 5.12 23.00
C LEU A 99 -6.08 4.73 22.12
N ILE A 100 -6.33 4.51 20.84
CA ILE A 100 -5.23 4.30 19.89
C ILE A 100 -4.81 5.69 19.44
N GLU A 101 -3.61 6.08 19.88
CA GLU A 101 -3.00 7.33 19.48
C GLU A 101 -2.24 7.12 18.17
N VAL A 102 -2.64 7.87 17.15
CA VAL A 102 -1.86 8.07 15.93
C VAL A 102 -1.29 9.47 16.05
N GLY A 103 -0.06 9.58 16.54
CA GLY A 103 0.60 10.85 16.83
C GLY A 103 1.67 11.23 15.80
N GLU A 104 2.44 12.26 16.14
CA GLU A 104 3.53 12.80 15.33
C GLU A 104 4.59 11.74 15.00
N GLU A 105 4.75 10.72 15.85
CA GLU A 105 5.64 9.58 15.64
C GLU A 105 5.29 8.74 14.40
N SER A 106 4.10 8.93 13.83
CA SER A 106 3.72 8.34 12.55
C SER A 106 4.51 8.94 11.38
N VAL A 107 5.09 10.14 11.55
CA VAL A 107 5.99 10.76 10.57
C VAL A 107 7.39 10.18 10.74
N LEU A 108 7.92 9.60 9.66
CA LEU A 108 9.24 8.99 9.64
C LEU A 108 10.32 10.06 9.48
N VAL A 109 10.88 10.57 10.57
CA VAL A 109 11.91 11.62 10.46
C VAL A 109 13.12 11.14 9.64
N GLY A 110 13.41 11.85 8.55
CA GLY A 110 14.63 11.72 7.73
C GLY A 110 15.74 12.65 8.24
N ALA A 111 17.00 12.35 7.87
CA ALA A 111 18.25 12.74 8.53
C ALA A 111 18.63 14.24 8.63
N GLU A 112 17.70 15.18 8.80
CA GLU A 112 18.00 16.62 8.91
C GLU A 112 17.97 17.21 10.33
N GLU A 113 17.81 16.42 11.39
CA GLU A 113 17.88 16.95 12.77
C GLU A 113 19.28 16.87 13.43
N THR A 114 20.30 16.33 12.76
CA THR A 114 21.69 16.42 13.25
C THR A 114 22.49 17.51 12.53
N GLY A 115 21.93 18.72 12.49
CA GLY A 115 22.65 19.95 12.18
C GLY A 115 23.42 20.48 13.40
N GLY A 116 24.35 19.69 13.94
CA GLY A 116 25.29 20.11 14.98
C GLY A 116 26.71 20.07 14.44
N ALA A 117 27.30 21.24 14.21
CA ALA A 117 28.66 21.39 13.70
C ALA A 117 29.69 20.62 14.54
N GLY A 118 30.39 19.66 13.93
CA GLY A 118 31.57 19.05 14.54
C GLY A 118 31.89 17.64 14.07
N GLY A 119 32.88 17.52 13.18
CA GLY A 119 33.74 16.34 13.14
C GLY A 119 33.30 15.20 12.21
N ALA A 120 34.15 14.92 11.24
CA ALA A 120 34.16 13.68 10.48
C ALA A 120 34.39 12.47 11.42
N SER A 121 33.33 11.82 11.88
CA SER A 121 33.36 10.44 12.40
C SER A 121 31.95 9.97 12.75
N GLY A 122 31.50 8.87 12.15
CA GLY A 122 30.32 8.13 12.60
C GLY A 122 29.12 8.24 11.69
N ALA A 123 29.16 7.56 10.54
CA ALA A 123 27.96 7.07 9.88
C ALA A 123 27.29 6.03 10.79
N ALA A 124 26.66 6.50 11.88
CA ALA A 124 25.77 5.70 12.69
C ALA A 124 24.59 5.29 11.80
N SER A 125 24.28 4.00 11.78
CA SER A 125 23.36 3.36 10.85
C SER A 125 21.96 3.99 10.88
N ALA A 126 21.71 4.99 10.04
CA ALA A 126 20.36 5.49 9.81
C ALA A 126 19.48 4.31 9.37
N ALA A 127 18.29 4.18 9.98
CA ALA A 127 17.35 3.13 9.66
C ALA A 127 17.11 3.07 8.14
N PRO A 128 16.93 1.88 7.52
CA PRO A 128 16.76 1.76 6.08
C PRO A 128 15.67 2.67 5.49
N SER A 129 14.60 2.91 6.26
CA SER A 129 13.53 3.87 5.94
C SER A 129 14.03 5.30 5.81
N ALA A 130 14.85 5.78 6.75
CA ALA A 130 15.38 7.14 6.74
C ALA A 130 16.29 7.39 5.53
N GLN A 131 17.10 6.41 5.13
CA GLN A 131 17.95 6.51 3.93
C GLN A 131 17.11 6.57 2.64
N LEU A 132 16.00 5.83 2.58
CA LEU A 132 15.09 5.89 1.44
C LEU A 132 14.40 7.25 1.34
N LEU A 133 13.90 7.78 2.45
CA LEU A 133 13.24 9.09 2.50
C LEU A 133 14.21 10.21 2.12
N ALA A 134 15.45 10.16 2.62
CA ALA A 134 16.50 11.07 2.22
C ALA A 134 16.81 10.98 0.71
N ALA A 135 16.89 9.75 0.16
CA ALA A 135 17.13 9.56 -1.28
C ALA A 135 15.98 10.08 -2.17
N ALA A 136 14.76 10.14 -1.64
CA ALA A 136 13.58 10.72 -2.29
C ALA A 136 13.42 12.22 -2.04
N ASN A 137 14.32 12.84 -1.27
CA ASN A 137 14.25 14.23 -0.81
C ASN A 137 12.96 14.56 -0.02
N TYR A 138 12.46 13.62 0.78
CA TYR A 138 11.28 13.85 1.62
C TYR A 138 11.70 14.47 2.95
N THR A 139 11.30 15.72 3.19
CA THR A 139 11.49 16.41 4.46
C THR A 139 10.42 16.01 5.48
N LYS A 140 10.59 16.40 6.75
CA LYS A 140 9.55 16.22 7.78
C LYS A 140 8.25 16.93 7.39
N GLU A 141 8.35 18.15 6.85
CA GLU A 141 7.22 18.95 6.38
C GLU A 141 6.48 18.28 5.22
N ASP A 142 7.20 17.69 4.27
CA ASP A 142 6.59 16.95 3.15
C ASP A 142 5.78 15.76 3.66
N GLN A 143 6.33 15.03 4.62
CA GLN A 143 5.64 13.90 5.23
C GLN A 143 4.41 14.33 6.03
N MET A 144 4.46 15.48 6.72
CA MET A 144 3.29 16.06 7.38
C MET A 144 2.19 16.41 6.38
N ARG A 145 2.54 16.96 5.22
CA ARG A 145 1.57 17.23 4.14
C ARG A 145 0.96 15.94 3.59
N LEU A 146 1.80 14.94 3.31
CA LEU A 146 1.34 13.62 2.87
C LEU A 146 0.44 12.95 3.91
N PHE A 147 0.76 13.09 5.21
CA PHE A 147 -0.03 12.51 6.29
C PHE A 147 -1.41 13.15 6.40
N ARG A 148 -1.48 14.49 6.29
CA ARG A 148 -2.75 15.21 6.25
C ARG A 148 -3.64 14.75 5.09
N GLU A 149 -3.06 14.59 3.91
CA GLU A 149 -3.80 14.09 2.74
C GLU A 149 -4.18 12.62 2.91
N PHE A 150 -3.30 11.80 3.46
CA PHE A 150 -3.59 10.41 3.81
C PHE A 150 -4.81 10.29 4.72
N VAL A 151 -4.88 11.07 5.81
CA VAL A 151 -6.05 11.04 6.70
C VAL A 151 -7.29 11.49 5.94
N THR A 152 -7.19 12.54 5.12
CA THR A 152 -8.33 13.07 4.34
C THR A 152 -8.88 12.05 3.35
N MET A 153 -8.01 11.33 2.62
CA MET A 153 -8.40 10.31 1.64
C MET A 153 -9.02 9.07 2.27
N ASN A 154 -8.58 8.70 3.48
CA ASN A 154 -8.96 7.44 4.11
C ASN A 154 -10.09 7.58 5.13
N PHE A 155 -10.34 8.79 5.66
CA PHE A 155 -11.36 8.99 6.68
C PHE A 155 -12.73 8.42 6.27
N PRO A 156 -13.40 7.62 7.13
CA PRO A 156 -13.09 7.38 8.55
C PRO A 156 -12.10 6.25 8.85
N ALA A 157 -11.56 5.56 7.85
CA ALA A 157 -10.55 4.51 8.03
C ALA A 157 -9.18 5.09 8.40
N LEU A 158 -8.36 4.34 9.14
CA LEU A 158 -6.97 4.71 9.45
C LEU A 158 -5.96 4.10 8.46
N TYR A 159 -6.36 3.08 7.69
CA TYR A 159 -5.55 2.49 6.65
C TYR A 159 -6.15 2.76 5.28
N MET A 160 -5.28 2.76 4.27
CA MET A 160 -5.66 2.91 2.89
C MET A 160 -6.06 1.58 2.28
N SER A 161 -7.32 1.50 1.83
CA SER A 161 -7.79 0.39 1.00
C SER A 161 -7.12 0.34 -0.36
N GLN A 162 -7.17 -0.84 -0.98
CA GLN A 162 -6.87 -0.99 -2.39
C GLN A 162 -7.68 -0.05 -3.29
N HIS A 163 -8.93 0.25 -2.95
CA HIS A 163 -9.77 1.15 -3.74
C HIS A 163 -9.21 2.57 -3.75
N VAL A 164 -8.94 3.14 -2.57
CA VAL A 164 -8.35 4.48 -2.43
C VAL A 164 -6.95 4.53 -3.05
N PHE A 165 -6.13 3.50 -2.80
CA PHE A 165 -4.80 3.39 -3.43
C PHE A 165 -4.87 3.34 -4.95
N SER A 166 -5.80 2.57 -5.52
CA SER A 166 -5.96 2.48 -6.98
C SER A 166 -6.35 3.82 -7.60
N GLN A 167 -7.23 4.57 -6.94
CA GLN A 167 -7.61 5.91 -7.37
C GLN A 167 -6.41 6.86 -7.31
N LEU A 168 -5.66 6.84 -6.19
CA LEU A 168 -4.45 7.63 -6.05
C LEU A 168 -3.42 7.33 -7.13
N MET A 169 -3.21 6.04 -7.46
CA MET A 169 -2.30 5.62 -8.52
C MET A 169 -2.75 6.16 -9.89
N LEU A 170 -4.05 6.17 -10.19
CA LEU A 170 -4.58 6.78 -11.41
C LEU A 170 -4.33 8.29 -11.43
N ASP A 171 -4.55 8.98 -10.31
CA ASP A 171 -4.41 10.44 -10.21
C ASP A 171 -2.96 10.91 -10.37
N ILE A 172 -1.99 10.12 -9.91
CA ILE A 172 -0.56 10.36 -10.15
C ILE A 172 -0.07 9.84 -11.53
N GLY A 173 -1.00 9.43 -12.39
CA GLY A 173 -0.74 9.14 -13.81
C GLY A 173 -0.33 7.70 -14.13
N TRP A 174 -0.46 6.75 -13.19
CA TRP A 174 -0.32 5.34 -13.54
C TRP A 174 -1.50 4.92 -14.40
N HIS A 175 -1.32 4.91 -15.73
CA HIS A 175 -2.35 4.43 -16.65
C HIS A 175 -2.12 2.97 -17.04
N ARG A 176 -3.20 2.30 -17.48
CA ARG A 176 -3.10 0.94 -18.04
C ARG A 176 -2.11 0.86 -19.19
N THR A 177 -1.95 1.91 -19.99
CA THR A 177 -0.99 1.99 -21.11
C THR A 177 0.47 1.99 -20.64
N VAL A 178 0.75 2.70 -19.55
CA VAL A 178 2.07 2.71 -18.87
C VAL A 178 2.34 1.37 -18.20
N CYS A 179 1.31 0.77 -17.61
CA CYS A 179 1.37 -0.58 -17.05
C CYS A 179 1.49 -1.65 -18.16
N SER A 180 0.90 -1.48 -19.35
CA SER A 180 0.96 -2.50 -20.42
C SER A 180 2.32 -2.62 -21.09
N ASN A 181 3.21 -1.62 -20.94
CA ASN A 181 4.62 -1.76 -21.30
C ASN A 181 5.43 -2.55 -20.25
N LEU A 182 4.87 -2.75 -19.06
CA LEU A 182 5.35 -3.68 -18.03
C LEU A 182 4.58 -5.02 -18.08
N PHE A 183 3.37 -5.05 -18.64
CA PHE A 183 2.44 -6.20 -18.61
C PHE A 183 1.78 -6.46 -19.97
N ARG A 184 2.31 -7.42 -20.74
CA ARG A 184 1.50 -8.17 -21.71
C ARG A 184 1.04 -9.47 -21.06
N TYR A 185 -0.10 -9.44 -20.37
CA TYR A 185 -0.80 -10.66 -20.02
C TYR A 185 -1.65 -11.08 -21.23
N GLY A 186 -1.19 -12.10 -21.95
CA GLY A 186 -1.95 -12.74 -23.01
C GLY A 186 -3.05 -13.61 -22.41
N SER A 187 -4.13 -13.01 -21.90
CA SER A 187 -5.36 -13.72 -21.63
C SER A 187 -6.49 -13.07 -22.41
N ARG A 188 -7.01 -13.82 -23.40
CA ARG A 188 -8.26 -13.50 -24.10
C ARG A 188 -9.39 -13.59 -23.09
N VAL A 189 -9.72 -12.48 -22.44
CA VAL A 189 -11.02 -12.35 -21.77
C VAL A 189 -11.92 -11.60 -22.74
N SER A 190 -12.96 -12.31 -23.17
CA SER A 190 -14.02 -11.88 -24.08
C SER A 190 -14.63 -10.54 -23.67
N ASN A 191 -14.90 -9.72 -24.68
CA ASN A 191 -15.60 -8.43 -24.63
C ASN A 191 -16.83 -8.46 -23.71
N GLY A 192 -16.91 -7.55 -22.74
CA GLY A 192 -18.17 -7.32 -22.03
C GLY A 192 -18.20 -6.38 -20.83
N VAL A 193 -17.12 -6.20 -20.05
CA VAL A 193 -17.19 -5.43 -18.78
C VAL A 193 -15.89 -4.65 -18.50
N CYS A 194 -15.60 -3.61 -19.30
CA CYS A 194 -14.31 -2.90 -19.25
C CYS A 194 -14.09 -1.94 -18.05
N ASN A 195 -15.11 -1.65 -17.24
CA ASN A 195 -14.98 -0.71 -16.11
C ASN A 195 -14.51 -1.35 -14.80
N LEU A 196 -14.66 -2.68 -14.62
CA LEU A 196 -14.16 -3.41 -13.43
C LEU A 196 -12.71 -3.89 -13.58
N LEU A 197 -12.21 -4.03 -14.81
CA LEU A 197 -10.85 -4.53 -15.08
C LEU A 197 -9.73 -3.55 -14.67
N GLY A 198 -10.06 -2.30 -14.32
CA GLY A 198 -9.07 -1.28 -13.94
C GLY A 198 -8.55 -1.49 -12.53
N PHE A 199 -9.44 -1.94 -11.65
CA PHE A 199 -9.14 -2.23 -10.25
C PHE A 199 -8.21 -3.44 -10.09
N TYR A 200 -8.28 -4.42 -11.01
CA TYR A 200 -7.41 -5.59 -10.97
C TYR A 200 -5.96 -5.28 -11.37
N SER A 201 -5.71 -4.22 -12.18
CA SER A 201 -4.34 -3.85 -12.58
C SER A 201 -3.50 -3.29 -11.43
N PHE A 202 -4.12 -2.64 -10.44
CA PHE A 202 -3.41 -2.08 -9.29
C PHE A 202 -3.24 -3.05 -8.12
N HIS A 203 -3.90 -4.22 -8.18
CA HIS A 203 -3.82 -5.22 -7.12
C HIS A 203 -2.38 -5.63 -6.80
N LYS A 204 -1.54 -5.88 -7.82
CA LYS A 204 -0.13 -6.25 -7.61
C LYS A 204 0.69 -5.11 -6.96
N TYR A 205 0.43 -3.85 -7.34
CA TYR A 205 1.09 -2.68 -6.70
C TYR A 205 0.67 -2.53 -5.25
N TYR A 206 -0.64 -2.61 -4.99
CA TYR A 206 -1.18 -2.57 -3.65
C TYR A 206 -0.60 -3.68 -2.78
N ARG A 207 -0.59 -4.92 -3.29
CA ARG A 207 0.00 -6.07 -2.61
C ARG A 207 1.50 -5.89 -2.34
N ALA A 208 2.23 -5.25 -3.24
CA ALA A 208 3.65 -4.97 -3.05
C ALA A 208 3.90 -3.90 -1.98
N ALA A 209 3.01 -2.90 -1.90
CA ALA A 209 3.01 -1.83 -0.90
C ALA A 209 2.56 -2.33 0.49
N ASP A 210 1.61 -3.26 0.55
CA ASP A 210 1.12 -3.89 1.79
C ASP A 210 2.10 -4.96 2.28
N VAL A 211 3.25 -4.49 2.78
CA VAL A 211 4.34 -5.32 3.30
C VAL A 211 3.87 -6.19 4.45
N SER A 212 2.93 -5.69 5.26
CA SER A 212 2.40 -6.40 6.43
C SER A 212 1.30 -7.42 6.12
N ASN A 213 0.78 -7.45 4.89
CA ASN A 213 -0.29 -8.36 4.47
C ASN A 213 -1.60 -8.18 5.25
N ARG A 214 -1.87 -6.98 5.73
CA ARG A 214 -3.05 -6.74 6.57
C ARG A 214 -4.31 -6.41 5.76
N GLY A 215 -4.18 -6.16 4.46
CA GLY A 215 -5.29 -5.69 3.61
C GLY A 215 -5.58 -4.20 3.76
N GLY A 216 -4.59 -3.42 4.20
CA GLY A 216 -4.67 -1.97 4.41
C GLY A 216 -3.27 -1.36 4.48
N LEU A 217 -3.01 -0.25 3.77
CA LEU A 217 -1.71 0.43 3.89
C LEU A 217 -1.75 1.42 5.03
N SER A 218 -0.82 1.29 5.96
CA SER A 218 -0.50 2.35 6.93
C SER A 218 0.08 3.57 6.21
N PHE A 219 0.08 4.72 6.87
CA PHE A 219 0.80 5.90 6.37
C PHE A 219 2.28 5.59 6.12
N GLN A 220 2.89 4.81 7.02
CA GLN A 220 4.28 4.37 6.90
C GLN A 220 4.53 3.57 5.61
N GLU A 221 3.67 2.61 5.30
CA GLU A 221 3.77 1.81 4.07
C GLU A 221 3.57 2.69 2.84
N LEU A 222 2.62 3.63 2.86
CA LEU A 222 2.39 4.55 1.76
C LEU A 222 3.59 5.47 1.52
N VAL A 223 4.14 6.10 2.56
CA VAL A 223 5.26 7.05 2.40
C VAL A 223 6.54 6.36 1.95
N LEU A 224 6.80 5.12 2.42
CA LEU A 224 7.93 4.34 1.95
C LEU A 224 7.72 3.82 0.53
N TRP A 225 6.49 3.44 0.17
CA TRP A 225 6.14 3.11 -1.21
C TRP A 225 6.35 4.31 -2.14
N SER A 226 5.86 5.49 -1.77
CA SER A 226 5.99 6.68 -2.58
C SER A 226 7.45 7.08 -2.74
N ALA A 227 8.24 7.09 -1.66
CA ALA A 227 9.69 7.34 -1.73
C ALA A 227 10.45 6.31 -2.60
N ALA A 228 10.05 5.04 -2.59
CA ALA A 228 10.65 4.02 -3.45
C ALA A 228 10.29 4.18 -4.93
N THR A 229 9.10 4.71 -5.23
CA THR A 229 8.60 4.92 -6.61
C THR A 229 8.91 6.31 -7.15
N GLU A 230 9.35 7.25 -6.31
CA GLU A 230 9.50 8.66 -6.63
C GLU A 230 10.48 8.87 -7.81
N PRO A 231 10.09 9.61 -8.87
CA PRO A 231 10.91 9.85 -10.06
C PRO A 231 12.34 10.30 -9.79
N VAL A 232 12.53 11.15 -8.77
CA VAL A 232 13.83 11.74 -8.43
C VAL A 232 14.68 10.86 -7.52
N THR A 233 14.13 9.78 -6.97
CA THR A 233 14.85 8.94 -6.00
C THR A 233 16.12 8.37 -6.62
N GLN A 234 17.26 8.65 -5.99
CA GLN A 234 18.52 8.08 -6.43
C GLN A 234 18.56 6.58 -6.11
N HIS A 235 18.79 5.76 -7.13
CA HIS A 235 18.81 4.30 -7.00
C HIS A 235 20.25 3.77 -6.97
N SER A 236 20.97 4.13 -5.92
CA SER A 236 22.24 3.50 -5.53
C SER A 236 22.14 3.00 -4.09
N GLY A 237 23.03 2.09 -3.70
CA GLY A 237 23.11 1.59 -2.31
C GLY A 237 21.81 0.99 -1.77
N LEU A 238 21.49 1.30 -0.51
CA LEU A 238 20.35 0.75 0.21
C LEU A 238 18.98 1.14 -0.38
N PRO A 239 18.73 2.39 -0.82
CA PRO A 239 17.49 2.75 -1.53
C PRO A 239 17.21 1.87 -2.77
N ALA A 240 18.24 1.53 -3.54
CA ALA A 240 18.10 0.63 -4.68
C ALA A 240 17.67 -0.78 -4.24
N GLU A 241 18.25 -1.31 -3.16
CA GLU A 241 17.88 -2.62 -2.61
C GLU A 241 16.42 -2.64 -2.12
N ILE A 242 15.99 -1.60 -1.38
CA ILE A 242 14.61 -1.49 -0.87
C ILE A 242 13.61 -1.49 -2.04
N ARG A 243 13.90 -0.72 -3.10
CA ARG A 243 13.07 -0.73 -4.31
C ARG A 243 13.06 -2.09 -5.00
N CYS A 244 14.19 -2.76 -5.08
CA CYS A 244 14.25 -4.12 -5.61
C CYS A 244 13.36 -5.08 -4.81
N ARG A 245 13.28 -4.94 -3.48
CA ARG A 245 12.33 -5.74 -2.66
C ARG A 245 10.87 -5.47 -3.02
N TYR A 246 10.50 -4.22 -3.33
CA TYR A 246 9.15 -3.91 -3.83
C TYR A 246 8.90 -4.50 -5.21
N ILE A 247 9.87 -4.43 -6.13
CA ILE A 247 9.79 -5.08 -7.44
C ILE A 247 9.61 -6.60 -7.26
N PHE A 248 10.37 -7.23 -6.37
CA PHE A 248 10.23 -8.64 -6.08
C PHE A 248 8.83 -8.98 -5.57
N ARG A 249 8.32 -8.29 -4.54
CA ARG A 249 6.96 -8.46 -3.99
C ARG A 249 5.86 -8.25 -5.04
N TYR A 250 6.10 -7.37 -6.01
CA TYR A 250 5.17 -7.17 -7.11
C TYR A 250 4.98 -8.46 -7.94
N TYR A 251 6.05 -9.20 -8.19
CA TYR A 251 5.99 -10.43 -8.97
C TYR A 251 5.67 -11.66 -8.12
N ASP A 252 6.14 -11.71 -6.87
CA ASP A 252 5.89 -12.78 -5.90
C ASP A 252 4.40 -12.86 -5.56
N GLY A 253 3.70 -13.75 -6.27
CA GLY A 253 2.26 -13.87 -6.33
C GLY A 253 1.62 -14.31 -5.03
N ASP A 254 2.23 -15.34 -4.45
CA ASP A 254 1.80 -16.09 -3.28
C ASP A 254 2.54 -15.69 -2.00
N ARG A 255 3.53 -14.78 -2.10
CA ARG A 255 4.32 -14.23 -1.00
C ARG A 255 5.21 -15.28 -0.33
N ASP A 256 5.67 -16.28 -1.07
CA ASP A 256 6.55 -17.34 -0.57
C ASP A 256 8.05 -16.95 -0.52
N GLN A 257 8.36 -15.69 -0.88
CA GLN A 257 9.71 -15.13 -0.98
C GLN A 257 10.56 -15.75 -2.12
N LYS A 258 9.91 -16.35 -3.12
CA LYS A 258 10.54 -16.95 -4.30
C LYS A 258 9.70 -16.63 -5.54
N LEU A 259 10.36 -16.35 -6.66
CA LEU A 259 9.67 -16.19 -7.93
C LEU A 259 9.61 -17.53 -8.66
N GLN A 260 8.41 -17.99 -8.96
CA GLN A 260 8.17 -19.13 -9.82
C GLN A 260 8.56 -18.81 -11.27
N GLN A 261 8.74 -19.83 -12.10
CA GLN A 261 9.21 -19.66 -13.48
C GLN A 261 8.35 -18.70 -14.32
N VAL A 262 7.04 -18.69 -14.10
CA VAL A 262 6.13 -17.76 -14.76
C VAL A 262 6.43 -16.32 -14.33
N GLU A 263 6.60 -16.08 -13.04
CA GLU A 263 6.85 -14.76 -12.46
C GLU A 263 8.24 -14.21 -12.84
N VAL A 264 9.25 -15.08 -12.89
CA VAL A 264 10.59 -14.73 -13.38
C VAL A 264 10.54 -14.29 -14.84
N LYS A 265 9.79 -15.01 -15.70
CA LYS A 265 9.62 -14.65 -17.11
C LYS A 265 8.88 -13.31 -17.26
N GLU A 266 7.84 -13.05 -16.45
CA GLU A 266 7.16 -11.75 -16.43
C GLU A 266 8.11 -10.61 -16.06
N LEU A 267 8.90 -10.78 -15.00
CA LEU A 267 9.90 -9.82 -14.54
C LEU A 267 10.97 -9.56 -15.61
N VAL A 268 11.52 -10.62 -16.23
CA VAL A 268 12.53 -10.48 -17.30
C VAL A 268 11.92 -9.81 -18.54
N ALA A 269 10.69 -10.15 -18.93
CA ALA A 269 10.01 -9.49 -20.03
C ALA A 269 9.84 -7.99 -19.78
N ALA A 270 9.42 -7.60 -18.57
CA ALA A 270 9.30 -6.20 -18.18
C ALA A 270 10.66 -5.48 -18.20
N ALA A 271 11.71 -6.11 -17.66
CA ALA A 271 13.08 -5.56 -17.67
C ALA A 271 13.70 -5.48 -19.08
N ARG A 272 13.22 -6.30 -20.03
CA ARG A 272 13.57 -6.20 -21.45
C ARG A 272 12.84 -5.06 -22.13
N ALA A 273 11.55 -4.88 -21.84
CA ALA A 273 10.74 -3.80 -22.38
C ALA A 273 11.30 -2.41 -22.02
N THR A 274 11.80 -2.22 -20.79
CA THR A 274 12.45 -0.95 -20.38
C THR A 274 13.72 -0.62 -21.18
N ARG A 275 14.35 -1.63 -21.78
CA ARG A 275 15.52 -1.52 -22.65
C ARG A 275 15.16 -1.53 -24.14
N GLN A 276 13.87 -1.46 -24.47
CA GLN A 276 13.37 -1.52 -25.85
C GLN A 276 13.80 -2.81 -26.58
N LEU A 277 13.98 -3.91 -25.85
CA LEU A 277 14.30 -5.21 -26.40
C LEU A 277 13.04 -6.04 -26.67
N SER A 278 13.11 -6.98 -27.60
CA SER A 278 11.99 -7.87 -27.92
C SER A 278 11.51 -8.65 -26.70
N THR A 279 10.20 -8.72 -26.48
CA THR A 279 9.56 -9.45 -25.38
C THR A 279 8.94 -10.77 -25.84
N ASP A 280 9.35 -11.28 -27.01
CA ASP A 280 8.94 -12.60 -27.49
C ASP A 280 9.41 -13.72 -26.54
N ALA A 281 8.65 -14.81 -26.49
CA ALA A 281 8.85 -15.88 -25.53
C ALA A 281 10.25 -16.52 -25.61
N LEU A 282 10.81 -16.69 -26.82
CA LEU A 282 12.13 -17.29 -27.01
C LEU A 282 13.24 -16.40 -26.46
N SER A 283 13.16 -15.10 -26.76
CA SER A 283 14.12 -14.12 -26.24
C SER A 283 14.08 -14.00 -24.72
N VAL A 284 12.87 -14.04 -24.13
CA VAL A 284 12.71 -13.99 -22.67
C VAL A 284 13.29 -15.24 -22.02
N VAL A 285 12.96 -16.44 -22.53
CA VAL A 285 13.48 -17.71 -22.00
C VAL A 285 15.02 -17.74 -22.09
N ARG A 286 15.59 -17.31 -23.21
CA ARG A 286 17.06 -17.24 -23.37
C ARG A 286 17.73 -16.35 -22.32
N ASP A 287 17.15 -15.19 -22.02
CA ASP A 287 17.69 -14.28 -21.00
C ASP A 287 17.54 -14.87 -19.58
N VAL A 288 16.43 -15.57 -19.29
CA VAL A 288 16.23 -16.30 -18.02
C VAL A 288 17.30 -17.38 -17.86
N ASP A 289 17.51 -18.22 -18.87
CA ASP A 289 18.48 -19.31 -18.83
C ASP A 289 19.91 -18.79 -18.66
N LEU A 290 20.26 -17.70 -19.36
CA LEU A 290 21.56 -17.04 -19.21
C LEU A 290 21.75 -16.50 -17.79
N CYS A 291 20.73 -15.85 -17.23
CA CYS A 291 20.74 -15.34 -15.87
C CYS A 291 20.96 -16.48 -14.86
N TYR A 292 20.19 -17.56 -14.97
CA TYR A 292 20.30 -18.73 -14.08
C TYR A 292 21.67 -19.38 -14.15
N LYS A 293 22.20 -19.56 -15.37
CA LYS A 293 23.55 -20.10 -15.58
C LYS A 293 24.63 -19.23 -14.93
N GLN A 294 24.50 -17.90 -15.02
CA GLN A 294 25.44 -16.96 -14.39
C GLN A 294 25.33 -16.94 -12.86
N LEU A 295 24.15 -17.24 -12.32
CA LEU A 295 23.90 -17.34 -10.89
C LEU A 295 24.27 -18.71 -10.32
N GLY A 296 24.50 -19.72 -11.17
CA GLY A 296 24.73 -21.10 -10.72
C GLY A 296 23.45 -21.81 -10.26
N LEU A 297 22.29 -21.36 -10.73
CA LEU A 297 20.98 -21.94 -10.40
C LEU A 297 20.60 -23.04 -11.39
N GLN A 298 19.83 -24.02 -10.91
CA GLN A 298 19.28 -25.06 -11.77
C GLN A 298 18.19 -24.49 -12.68
N ALA A 299 18.18 -24.89 -13.95
CA ALA A 299 17.12 -24.51 -14.87
C ALA A 299 15.75 -24.88 -14.28
N ASN A 300 14.77 -23.99 -14.45
CA ASN A 300 13.41 -24.14 -13.91
C ASN A 300 13.26 -24.09 -12.38
N SER A 301 14.31 -23.86 -11.60
CA SER A 301 14.15 -23.65 -10.14
C SER A 301 13.43 -22.34 -9.84
N PRO A 302 12.78 -22.19 -8.67
CA PRO A 302 12.34 -20.88 -8.20
C PRO A 302 13.54 -19.93 -7.98
N LEU A 303 13.33 -18.62 -8.10
CA LEU A 303 14.34 -17.58 -7.82
C LEU A 303 14.08 -16.93 -6.45
N PRO A 304 14.86 -17.24 -5.39
CA PRO A 304 14.71 -16.61 -4.08
C PRO A 304 15.05 -15.12 -4.10
N LEU A 305 14.51 -14.35 -3.14
CA LEU A 305 14.81 -12.92 -2.99
C LEU A 305 16.32 -12.61 -2.93
N ALA A 306 17.09 -13.40 -2.17
CA ALA A 306 18.53 -13.19 -2.03
C ALA A 306 19.26 -13.30 -3.38
N GLU A 307 18.91 -14.29 -4.19
CA GLU A 307 19.48 -14.50 -5.52
C GLU A 307 19.01 -13.44 -6.51
N PHE A 308 17.77 -12.97 -6.41
CA PHE A 308 17.29 -11.84 -7.20
C PHE A 308 18.08 -10.56 -6.89
N LEU A 309 18.27 -10.22 -5.62
CA LEU A 309 19.05 -9.04 -5.21
C LEU A 309 20.50 -9.14 -5.70
N ARG A 310 21.09 -10.34 -5.60
CA ARG A 310 22.43 -10.62 -6.14
C ARG A 310 22.48 -10.43 -7.65
N ALA A 311 21.50 -10.96 -8.38
CA ALA A 311 21.41 -10.83 -9.84
C ALA A 311 21.32 -9.37 -10.31
N VAL A 312 20.58 -8.53 -9.59
CA VAL A 312 20.49 -7.09 -9.89
C VAL A 312 21.81 -6.39 -9.56
N ARG A 313 22.40 -6.66 -8.38
CA ARG A 313 23.66 -6.04 -7.93
C ARG A 313 24.84 -6.38 -8.85
N GLU A 314 24.92 -7.62 -9.32
CA GLU A 314 25.94 -8.10 -10.25
C GLU A 314 25.65 -7.75 -11.73
N LEU A 315 24.59 -6.98 -12.00
CA LEU A 315 24.16 -6.58 -13.35
C LEU A 315 23.88 -7.77 -14.29
N ARG A 316 23.50 -8.93 -13.71
CA ARG A 316 23.04 -10.13 -14.43
C ARG A 316 21.60 -9.96 -14.89
N LEU A 317 20.77 -9.29 -14.10
CA LEU A 317 19.43 -8.87 -14.45
C LEU A 317 19.38 -7.34 -14.64
N ARG A 318 19.48 -6.89 -15.90
CA ARG A 318 19.52 -5.47 -16.26
C ARG A 318 18.13 -4.94 -16.65
N GLY A 319 17.92 -3.64 -16.45
CA GLY A 319 16.68 -2.94 -16.79
C GLY A 319 15.69 -2.80 -15.63
N THR A 320 16.02 -3.38 -14.47
CA THR A 320 15.23 -3.26 -13.22
C THR A 320 15.23 -1.85 -12.66
N SER A 321 16.27 -1.06 -12.91
CA SER A 321 16.40 0.33 -12.45
C SER A 321 15.34 1.28 -13.02
N SER A 322 14.66 0.89 -14.10
CA SER A 322 13.55 1.63 -14.72
C SER A 322 12.17 1.09 -14.33
N LEU A 323 12.08 -0.12 -13.76
CA LEU A 323 10.82 -0.72 -13.30
C LEU A 323 10.33 -0.03 -12.03
N LEU A 324 9.03 0.13 -11.81
CA LEU A 324 8.52 0.71 -10.57
C LEU A 324 9.03 2.16 -10.34
N ARG A 325 8.84 3.04 -11.32
CA ARG A 325 8.92 4.51 -11.15
C ARG A 325 7.56 5.11 -11.41
N ALA A 326 7.13 6.01 -10.53
CA ALA A 326 5.90 6.75 -10.70
C ALA A 326 6.04 7.75 -11.86
N PRO A 327 4.99 7.90 -12.70
CA PRO A 327 4.97 8.92 -13.75
C PRO A 327 5.02 10.35 -13.22
N ARG A 328 4.45 10.57 -12.02
CA ARG A 328 4.42 11.84 -11.31
C ARG A 328 4.77 11.59 -9.84
N SER A 329 5.44 12.55 -9.22
CA SER A 329 5.68 12.56 -7.77
C SER A 329 4.36 12.57 -7.01
N LEU A 330 4.21 11.72 -5.99
CA LEU A 330 3.06 11.76 -5.09
C LEU A 330 3.04 13.07 -4.30
N LEU A 331 4.20 13.53 -3.82
CA LEU A 331 4.32 14.81 -3.12
C LEU A 331 3.93 15.97 -4.05
N GLY A 332 4.42 15.96 -5.29
CA GLY A 332 4.03 16.95 -6.30
C GLY A 332 2.51 16.96 -6.54
N TYR A 333 1.87 15.79 -6.63
CA TYR A 333 0.41 15.70 -6.71
C TYR A 333 -0.30 16.32 -5.50
N VAL A 334 0.16 16.03 -4.29
CA VAL A 334 -0.45 16.57 -3.06
C VAL A 334 -0.27 18.09 -2.94
N ILE A 335 0.87 18.63 -3.37
CA ILE A 335 1.11 20.08 -3.40
C ILE A 335 0.12 20.75 -4.35
N ASP A 336 -0.15 20.16 -5.52
CA ASP A 336 -1.05 20.73 -6.52
C ASP A 336 -2.54 20.69 -6.12
N LEU A 337 -2.89 19.99 -5.04
CA LEU A 337 -4.26 19.95 -4.50
C LEU A 337 -4.58 21.11 -3.55
N GLN A 338 -3.56 21.84 -3.07
CA GLN A 338 -3.68 22.87 -2.03
C GLN A 338 -3.74 24.29 -2.60
#